data_AF-A0AAV2T1Y3-F1
#
_entry.id   AF-A0AAV2T1Y3-F1
#
_cell.length_a   1.000
_cell.length_b   1.000
_cell.length_c   1.000
_cell.angle_alpha   90.00
_cell.angle_beta   90.00
_cell.angle_gamma   90.00
#
_symmetry.space_group_name_H-M   'P 1'
#
loop_
_entity.id
_entity.type
_entity.pdbx_description
1 polymer ?
#
loop_
_entity_poly.entity_id
_entity_poly.type
_entity_poly.pdbx_seq_one_letter_code
_entity_poly.pdbx_strand_id
1 'polypeptide(L)'
;MERRLFRRTFGEDIANADNGELMRAFNSWNEKVRSTVPADRLLVFNVRDGWKPLCEFLGQPIPSDPFPHVNQREEFKSRLMTFDSMPLLVERLVPSLLVAFVGLIVYVNYGSNLPFFDGDFQHRIDLLMELA
;
A
#
# COMPACT_ATOMS: atom_id res chain seq x y z
N MET A 1 4.70 14.67 0.23
CA MET A 1 4.42 15.65 1.31
C MET A 1 5.26 15.39 2.57
N GLU A 2 5.56 14.13 2.92
CA GLU A 2 6.03 13.73 4.25
C GLU A 2 7.48 14.10 4.62
N ARG A 3 8.44 14.06 3.69
CA ARG A 3 9.87 14.26 4.02
C ARG A 3 10.20 15.64 4.62
N ARG A 4 9.42 16.68 4.31
CA ARG A 4 9.71 18.05 4.77
C ARG A 4 9.44 18.26 6.26
N LEU A 5 8.45 17.58 6.83
CA LEU A 5 8.11 17.72 8.25
C LEU A 5 9.19 17.05 9.11
N PHE A 6 9.47 15.78 8.85
CA PHE A 6 10.43 15.01 9.63
C PHE A 6 11.83 15.61 9.57
N ARG A 7 12.24 16.15 8.42
CA ARG A 7 13.52 16.84 8.28
C ARG A 7 13.68 18.05 9.21
N ARG A 8 12.62 18.83 9.42
CA ARG A 8 12.66 20.01 10.31
C ARG A 8 12.82 19.62 11.79
N THR A 9 12.26 18.47 12.17
CA THR A 9 12.26 17.99 13.55
C THR A 9 13.46 17.11 13.86
N PHE A 10 13.82 16.19 12.96
CA PHE A 10 14.79 15.12 13.17
C PHE A 10 16.07 15.23 12.33
N GLY A 11 16.17 16.21 11.42
CA GLY A 11 17.34 16.42 10.57
C GLY A 11 17.28 15.69 9.23
N GLU A 12 18.33 15.85 8.41
CA GLU A 12 18.38 15.32 7.03
C GLU A 12 18.59 13.81 6.97
N ASP A 13 19.35 13.23 7.91
CA ASP A 13 19.76 11.82 7.87
C ASP A 13 19.07 10.95 8.94
N ILE A 14 17.74 10.99 8.92
CA ILE A 14 16.88 10.19 9.81
C ILE A 14 17.04 8.68 9.60
N ALA A 15 17.47 8.26 8.41
CA ALA A 15 17.58 6.86 8.04
C ALA A 15 18.77 6.16 8.72
N ASN A 16 19.85 6.91 8.99
CA ASN A 16 21.06 6.39 9.63
C ASN A 16 21.20 6.82 11.10
N ALA A 17 20.30 7.66 11.61
CA ALA A 17 20.35 8.15 12.97
C ALA A 17 20.13 7.04 14.01
N ASP A 18 20.85 7.12 15.13
CA ASP A 18 20.65 6.22 16.27
C ASP A 18 19.43 6.61 17.14
N ASN A 19 18.98 5.69 18.00
CA ASN A 19 17.83 5.94 18.88
C ASN A 19 18.02 7.16 19.82
N GLY A 20 19.25 7.40 20.27
CA GLY A 20 19.59 8.53 21.14
C GLY A 20 19.52 9.86 20.40
N GLU A 21 20.00 9.91 19.15
CA GLU A 21 19.88 11.07 18.26
C GLU A 21 18.42 11.42 18.01
N LEU A 22 17.59 10.43 17.68
CA LEU A 22 16.16 10.62 17.45
C LEU A 22 15.43 11.11 18.71
N MET A 23 15.76 10.55 19.88
CA MET A 23 15.18 10.96 21.16
C MET A 23 15.57 12.42 21.51
N ARG A 24 16.84 12.78 21.31
CA ARG A 24 17.31 14.17 21.54
C ARG A 24 16.61 15.15 20.60
N ALA A 25 16.45 14.79 19.33
CA ALA A 25 15.76 15.62 18.35
C ALA A 25 14.28 15.81 18.71
N PHE A 26 13.57 14.74 19.11
CA PHE A 26 12.19 14.80 19.60
C PHE A 26 12.05 15.75 20.81
N ASN A 27 12.91 15.57 21.82
CA ASN A 27 12.86 16.40 23.03
C ASN A 27 13.18 17.87 22.73
N SER A 28 14.22 18.12 21.93
CA SER A 28 14.63 19.49 21.55
C SER A 28 13.54 20.21 20.78
N TRP A 29 12.83 19.50 19.88
CA TRP A 29 11.72 20.07 19.15
C TRP A 29 10.54 20.43 20.07
N ASN A 30 10.17 19.54 20.98
CA ASN A 30 9.10 19.81 21.95
C ASN A 30 9.44 21.01 22.85
N GLU A 31 10.69 21.11 23.31
CA GLU A 31 11.16 22.23 24.11
C GLU A 31 11.14 23.55 23.32
N LYS A 32 11.56 23.49 22.06
CA LYS A 32 11.50 24.64 21.16
C LYS A 32 10.06 25.13 20.97
N VAL A 33 9.10 24.22 20.76
CA VAL A 33 7.68 24.61 20.64
C VAL A 33 7.18 25.25 21.94
N ARG A 34 7.49 24.67 23.11
CA ARG A 34 7.09 25.20 24.43
C ARG A 34 7.67 26.57 24.73
N SER A 35 8.91 26.82 24.33
CA SER A 35 9.60 28.10 24.57
C SER A 35 9.23 29.19 23.54
N THR A 36 8.77 28.80 22.35
CA THR A 36 8.48 29.76 21.27
C THR A 36 7.01 30.16 21.21
N VAL A 37 6.09 29.26 21.56
CA VAL A 37 4.64 29.54 21.51
C VAL A 37 4.19 30.11 22.86
N PRO A 38 3.49 31.26 22.90
CA PRO A 38 2.90 31.79 24.12
C PRO A 38 2.02 30.76 24.85
N ALA A 39 2.12 30.68 26.17
CA ALA A 39 1.48 29.65 26.97
C ALA A 39 -0.05 29.66 26.87
N ASP A 40 -0.65 30.84 26.70
CA ASP A 40 -2.09 31.03 26.46
C ASP A 40 -2.57 30.48 25.10
N ARG A 41 -1.64 30.22 24.17
CA ARG A 41 -1.90 29.68 22.82
C ARG A 41 -1.35 28.27 22.63
N LEU A 42 -0.85 27.64 23.69
CA LEU A 42 -0.26 26.31 23.63
C LEU A 42 -0.97 25.33 24.57
N LEU A 43 -1.55 24.28 24.00
CA LEU A 43 -1.97 23.10 24.75
C LEU A 43 -0.96 21.97 24.57
N VAL A 44 -0.41 21.50 25.68
CA VAL A 44 0.38 20.26 25.72
C VAL A 44 -0.58 19.13 26.01
N PHE A 45 -1.04 18.46 24.96
CA PHE A 45 -2.11 17.48 25.05
C PHE A 45 -1.57 16.04 25.13
N ASN A 46 -2.05 15.27 26.11
CA ASN A 46 -1.88 13.82 26.13
C ASN A 46 -3.16 13.17 25.63
N VAL A 47 -3.06 12.36 24.57
CA VAL A 47 -4.20 11.69 23.93
C VAL A 47 -5.01 10.81 24.88
N ARG A 48 -4.41 10.35 25.99
CA ARG A 48 -5.10 9.56 27.02
C ARG A 48 -6.08 10.37 27.85
N ASP A 49 -5.98 11.70 27.84
CA ASP A 49 -6.86 12.60 28.60
C ASP A 49 -8.21 12.81 27.90
N GLY A 50 -8.37 12.33 26.67
CA GLY A 50 -9.62 12.39 25.91
C GLY A 50 -10.03 13.80 25.52
N TRP A 51 -11.35 14.02 25.36
CA TRP A 51 -11.89 15.28 24.84
C TRP A 51 -11.67 16.49 25.75
N LYS A 52 -11.70 16.28 27.08
CA LYS A 52 -11.87 17.36 28.06
C LYS A 52 -10.84 18.50 27.93
N PRO A 53 -9.52 18.27 28.04
CA PRO A 53 -8.56 19.38 28.00
C PRO A 53 -8.47 20.04 26.62
N LEU A 54 -8.76 19.30 25.54
CA LEU A 54 -8.78 19.84 24.18
C LEU A 54 -9.98 20.77 23.97
N CYS A 55 -11.17 20.33 24.35
CA CYS A 55 -12.41 21.12 24.23
C CYS A 55 -12.35 22.37 25.12
N GLU A 56 -11.86 22.26 26.35
CA GLU A 56 -11.67 23.40 27.25
C GLU A 56 -10.72 24.44 26.66
N PHE A 57 -9.59 24.02 26.10
CA PHE A 57 -8.63 24.91 25.46
C PHE A 57 -9.19 25.60 24.21
N LEU A 58 -10.00 24.90 23.42
CA LEU A 58 -10.60 25.43 22.19
C LEU A 58 -11.90 26.23 22.44
N GLY A 59 -12.42 26.25 23.68
CA GLY A 59 -13.72 26.86 23.99
C GLY A 59 -14.89 26.17 23.30
N GLN A 60 -14.79 24.85 23.06
CA GLN A 60 -15.81 24.06 22.36
C GLN A 60 -16.53 23.11 23.33
N PRO A 61 -17.79 22.74 23.05
CA PRO A 61 -18.47 21.70 23.82
C PRO A 61 -17.81 20.34 23.64
N ILE A 62 -17.87 19.49 24.68
CA ILE A 62 -17.41 18.10 24.61
C ILE A 62 -18.43 17.29 23.77
N PRO A 63 -18.00 16.58 22.71
CA PRO A 63 -18.89 15.71 21.93
C PRO A 63 -19.46 14.56 22.76
N SER A 64 -20.62 14.03 22.35
CA SER A 64 -21.20 12.81 22.94
C SER A 64 -20.44 11.54 22.55
N ASP A 65 -19.74 11.57 21.43
CA ASP A 65 -19.01 10.42 20.90
C ASP A 65 -17.73 10.14 21.72
N PRO A 66 -17.32 8.87 21.84
CA PRO A 66 -16.07 8.52 22.52
C PRO A 66 -14.86 9.15 21.81
N PHE A 67 -13.81 9.43 22.58
CA PHE A 67 -12.57 9.94 22.00
C PHE A 67 -11.99 8.92 21.00
N PRO A 68 -11.60 9.34 19.78
CA PRO A 68 -11.23 8.40 18.72
C PRO A 68 -9.91 7.69 19.06
N HIS A 69 -9.92 6.35 18.94
CA HIS A 69 -8.74 5.51 19.05
C HIS A 69 -8.41 4.86 17.69
N VAL A 70 -7.90 5.68 16.78
CA VAL A 70 -7.52 5.29 15.42
C VAL A 70 -5.99 5.26 15.28
N ASN A 71 -5.47 4.58 14.25
CA ASN A 71 -4.04 4.50 13.94
C ASN A 71 -3.24 3.69 14.99
N GLN A 72 -3.80 2.56 15.43
CA GLN A 72 -3.11 1.63 16.32
C GLN A 72 -1.96 0.94 15.57
N ARG A 73 -0.92 0.53 16.29
CA ARG A 73 0.31 -0.03 15.71
C ARG A 73 0.03 -1.30 14.90
N GLU A 74 -0.94 -2.06 15.36
CA GLU A 74 -1.42 -3.34 14.83
C GLU A 74 -2.19 -3.13 13.53
N GLU A 75 -3.03 -2.08 13.46
CA GLU A 75 -3.73 -1.65 12.25
C GLU A 75 -2.75 -1.13 11.19
N PHE A 76 -1.68 -0.45 11.62
CA PHE A 76 -0.64 0.01 10.71
C PHE A 76 0.17 -1.17 10.14
N LYS A 77 0.53 -2.16 10.97
CA LYS A 77 1.24 -3.36 10.55
C LYS A 77 0.41 -4.20 9.56
N SER A 78 -0.89 -4.37 9.81
CA SER A 78 -1.77 -5.11 8.89
C SER A 78 -1.91 -4.41 7.54
N ARG A 79 -1.99 -3.07 7.51
CA ARG A 79 -2.06 -2.30 6.26
C ARG A 79 -0.77 -2.37 5.44
N LEU A 80 0.40 -2.31 6.08
CA LEU A 80 1.69 -2.47 5.40
C LEU A 80 1.92 -3.90 4.88
N MET A 81 1.51 -4.91 5.65
CA MET A 81 1.71 -6.32 5.25
C MET A 81 0.79 -6.76 4.09
N THR A 82 -0.37 -6.12 3.94
CA THR A 82 -1.37 -6.51 2.93
C THR A 82 -1.10 -5.92 1.54
N PHE A 83 -0.40 -4.78 1.42
CA PHE A 83 -0.27 -4.05 0.14
C PHE A 83 1.01 -4.34 -0.66
N ASP A 84 2.13 -4.70 -0.03
CA ASP A 84 3.40 -4.82 -0.76
C ASP A 84 3.71 -6.24 -1.28
N SER A 85 2.96 -7.26 -0.85
CA SER A 85 3.47 -8.63 -0.93
C SER A 85 3.16 -9.42 -2.20
N MET A 86 2.20 -9.08 -3.09
CA MET A 86 1.98 -9.84 -4.35
C MET A 86 1.24 -9.13 -5.53
N PRO A 87 1.59 -7.94 -6.04
CA PRO A 87 0.89 -7.38 -7.21
C PRO A 87 1.42 -7.91 -8.57
N LEU A 88 2.74 -8.00 -8.78
CA LEU A 88 3.30 -8.22 -10.12
C LEU A 88 3.18 -9.68 -10.62
N LEU A 89 3.40 -10.66 -9.75
CA LEU A 89 3.34 -12.09 -10.09
C LEU A 89 1.91 -12.56 -10.35
N VAL A 90 0.95 -12.09 -9.55
CA VAL A 90 -0.47 -12.45 -9.68
C VAL A 90 -1.08 -11.83 -10.94
N GLU A 91 -0.78 -10.56 -11.24
CA GLU A 91 -1.32 -9.86 -12.42
C GLU A 91 -0.81 -10.45 -13.74
N ARG A 92 0.43 -10.97 -13.79
CA ARG A 92 1.01 -11.49 -15.03
C ARG A 92 0.85 -13.00 -15.22
N LEU A 93 1.00 -13.80 -14.16
CA LEU A 93 0.97 -15.25 -14.30
C LEU A 93 -0.45 -15.82 -14.37
N VAL A 94 -1.40 -15.25 -13.64
CA VAL A 94 -2.78 -15.77 -13.59
C VAL A 94 -3.49 -15.71 -14.95
N PRO A 95 -3.43 -14.60 -15.72
CA PRO A 95 -4.05 -14.55 -17.04
C PRO A 95 -3.40 -15.52 -18.03
N SER A 96 -2.07 -15.65 -18.02
CA SER A 96 -1.36 -16.59 -18.89
C SER A 96 -1.73 -18.04 -18.60
N LEU A 97 -1.85 -18.41 -17.32
CA LEU A 97 -2.30 -19.73 -16.90
C LEU A 97 -3.77 -19.98 -17.27
N LEU A 98 -4.65 -18.97 -17.15
CA LEU A 98 -6.04 -19.06 -17.59
C LEU A 98 -6.17 -19.27 -19.10
N VAL A 99 -5.40 -18.54 -19.91
CA VAL A 99 -5.39 -18.71 -21.37
C VAL A 99 -4.90 -20.10 -21.76
N ALA A 100 -3.81 -20.58 -21.14
CA ALA A 100 -3.28 -21.92 -21.38
C ALA A 100 -4.29 -23.01 -20.97
N PHE A 101 -4.99 -22.82 -19.85
CA PHE A 101 -5.99 -23.75 -19.35
C PHE A 101 -7.22 -23.80 -20.26
N VAL A 102 -7.73 -22.64 -20.71
CA VAL A 102 -8.84 -22.58 -21.69
C VAL A 102 -8.41 -23.21 -23.02
N GLY A 103 -7.21 -22.91 -23.50
CA GLY A 103 -6.67 -23.52 -24.71
C GLY A 103 -6.54 -25.04 -24.60
N LEU A 104 -6.09 -25.54 -23.46
CA LEU A 104 -6.00 -26.98 -23.18
C LEU A 104 -7.39 -27.64 -23.13
N ILE A 105 -8.36 -27.00 -22.47
CA ILE A 105 -9.75 -27.48 -22.45
C ILE A 105 -10.30 -27.57 -23.87
N VAL A 106 -10.11 -26.52 -24.69
CA VAL A 106 -10.56 -26.51 -26.08
C VAL A 106 -9.86 -27.61 -26.88
N TYR A 107 -8.55 -27.79 -26.73
CA TYR A 107 -7.81 -28.85 -27.41
C TYR A 107 -8.28 -30.25 -27.02
N VAL A 108 -8.52 -30.52 -25.74
CA VAL A 108 -8.99 -31.83 -25.27
C VAL A 108 -10.42 -32.11 -25.74
N ASN A 109 -11.29 -31.10 -25.78
CA ASN A 109 -12.69 -31.27 -26.17
C ASN A 109 -12.92 -31.24 -27.69
N TYR A 110 -12.08 -30.56 -28.46
CA TYR A 110 -12.29 -30.29 -29.89
C TYR A 110 -11.12 -30.70 -30.80
N GLY A 111 -10.05 -31.29 -30.26
CA GLY A 111 -8.72 -31.48 -30.89
C GLY A 111 -8.66 -32.22 -32.22
N SER A 112 -9.75 -32.80 -32.71
CA SER A 112 -9.85 -33.41 -34.04
C SER A 112 -11.00 -32.88 -34.91
N ASN A 113 -11.80 -31.93 -34.41
CA ASN A 113 -13.01 -31.41 -35.08
C ASN A 113 -13.02 -29.88 -35.20
N LEU A 114 -11.84 -29.23 -35.12
CA LEU A 114 -11.73 -27.79 -35.34
C LEU A 114 -11.85 -27.50 -36.85
N PRO A 115 -12.87 -26.75 -37.32
CA PRO A 115 -13.08 -26.45 -38.74
C PRO A 115 -12.00 -25.52 -39.36
N PHE A 116 -10.98 -25.16 -38.58
CA PHE A 116 -9.85 -24.36 -39.06
C PHE A 116 -8.82 -25.19 -39.85
N PHE A 117 -8.79 -26.51 -39.65
CA PHE A 117 -7.95 -27.44 -40.40
C PHE A 117 -8.79 -28.35 -41.29
N ASP A 118 -9.77 -27.80 -42.02
CA ASP A 118 -10.47 -28.59 -43.04
C ASP A 118 -9.56 -28.83 -44.25
N GLY A 119 -9.69 -30.03 -44.84
CA GLY A 119 -8.68 -30.76 -45.63
C GLY A 119 -8.14 -30.12 -46.92
N ASP A 120 -8.42 -28.84 -47.19
CA ASP A 120 -7.84 -28.09 -48.31
C ASP A 120 -6.32 -27.88 -48.12
N PHE A 121 -5.86 -27.74 -46.87
CA PHE A 121 -4.43 -27.60 -46.58
C PHE A 121 -3.65 -28.89 -46.84
N GLN A 122 -4.24 -30.05 -46.49
CA GLN A 122 -3.61 -31.35 -46.68
C GLN A 122 -3.52 -31.71 -48.16
N HIS A 123 -4.58 -31.44 -48.93
CA HIS A 123 -4.61 -31.73 -50.36
C HIS A 123 -3.55 -30.94 -51.16
N ARG A 124 -3.27 -29.70 -50.75
CA ARG A 124 -2.21 -28.87 -51.36
C ARG A 124 -0.80 -29.34 -51.00
N ILE A 125 -0.60 -29.97 -49.85
CA ILE A 125 0.70 -30.57 -49.47
C ILE A 125 0.94 -31.84 -50.27
N ASP A 126 -0.09 -32.69 -50.44
CA ASP A 126 0.03 -33.92 -51.20
C ASP A 126 0.36 -33.63 -52.69
N LEU A 127 -0.29 -32.62 -53.28
CA LEU A 127 0.00 -32.12 -54.64
C LEU A 127 1.43 -31.58 -54.80
N LEU A 128 2.03 -31.03 -53.75
CA LEU A 128 3.40 -30.51 -53.78
C LEU A 128 4.45 -31.62 -53.62
N MET A 129 4.09 -32.74 -52.99
CA MET A 129 5.00 -33.88 -52.84
C MET A 129 4.98 -34.83 -54.05
N GLU A 130 3.93 -34.85 -54.87
CA GLU A 130 3.88 -35.63 -56.12
C GLU A 130 4.63 -34.98 -57.30
N LEU A 131 4.94 -33.69 -57.22
CA LEU A 131 5.64 -32.93 -58.26
C LEU A 131 7.15 -32.73 -58.00
N ALA A 132 7.71 -33.39 -56.97
CA ALA A 132 9.14 -33.37 -56.62
C ALA A 132 9.77 -34.76 -56.80
#